data_AF-A0A956CC92-F1
#
_entry.id   AF-A0A956CC92-F1
#
_cell.length_a   1.000
_cell.length_b   1.000
_cell.length_c   1.000
_cell.angle_alpha   90.00
_cell.angle_beta   90.00
_cell.angle_gamma   90.00
#
_symmetry.space_group_name_H-M   'P 1'
#
loop_
_entity.id
_entity.type
_entity.pdbx_description
1 polymer ?
#
loop_
_entity_poly.entity_id
_entity_poly.type
_entity_poly.pdbx_seq_one_letter_code
_entity_poly.pdbx_strand_id
1 'polypeptide(L)'
;MSNQNYECHESIGLQALDALSNEALWQSTLTANATRRRAIARLLVHLALIEERRLHLVRGYSSLYDLCMRCLGMSEGQAHRSVSGAHAAKTYPLALEMIADGRLHLTGLSLIVKRLTAENHARLLEDVAGRTKADILIVLARWFPKPDVPDRVEPVSGGSRPSEQGSLSLDGGSRRLSAARWSRPSARRPNACLWTS
;
A
#
# COMPACT_ATOMS: atom_id res chain seq x y z
N MET A 1 -36.73 -4.29 9.51
CA MET A 1 -35.77 -3.51 10.32
C MET A 1 -34.92 -2.71 9.36
N SER A 2 -34.86 -1.40 9.61
CA SER A 2 -34.60 -0.35 8.62
C SER A 2 -33.27 -0.47 7.89
N ASN A 3 -33.36 -0.54 6.57
CA ASN A 3 -32.24 -0.57 5.62
C ASN A 3 -31.82 0.88 5.36
N GLN A 4 -30.85 1.39 6.12
CA GLN A 4 -30.31 2.73 5.87
C GLN A 4 -29.27 2.64 4.75
N ASN A 5 -29.71 3.14 3.60
CA ASN A 5 -28.96 3.39 2.37
C ASN A 5 -27.53 3.87 2.63
N TYR A 6 -26.55 3.26 1.97
CA TYR A 6 -25.24 3.88 1.72
C TYR A 6 -25.35 4.94 0.61
N GLU A 7 -26.35 5.81 0.68
CA GLU A 7 -26.45 7.00 -0.16
C GLU A 7 -26.05 8.20 0.71
N CYS A 8 -24.76 8.37 0.95
CA CYS A 8 -24.22 9.71 1.10
C CYS A 8 -23.85 10.20 -0.30
N HIS A 9 -24.85 10.57 -1.09
CA HIS A 9 -24.65 11.52 -2.17
C HIS A 9 -24.47 12.92 -1.56
N GLU A 10 -23.38 13.11 -0.80
CA GLU A 10 -22.84 14.44 -0.64
C GLU A 10 -22.45 14.85 -2.06
N SER A 11 -23.07 15.91 -2.61
CA SER A 11 -22.84 16.32 -4.00
C SER A 11 -21.36 16.69 -4.19
N ILE A 12 -20.56 15.75 -4.67
CA ILE A 12 -19.18 15.95 -5.13
C ILE A 12 -19.25 16.61 -6.51
N GLY A 13 -19.84 17.81 -6.58
CA GLY A 13 -19.98 18.59 -7.80
C GLY A 13 -19.14 19.85 -7.71
N LEU A 14 -18.33 20.12 -8.75
CA LEU A 14 -17.56 21.37 -8.86
C LEU A 14 -18.48 22.60 -8.69
N GLN A 15 -19.70 22.53 -9.22
CA GLN A 15 -20.73 23.57 -9.11
C GLN A 15 -21.14 23.92 -7.67
N ALA A 16 -21.14 22.94 -6.75
CA ALA A 16 -21.46 23.19 -5.35
C ALA A 16 -20.31 23.86 -4.60
N LEU A 17 -19.07 23.67 -5.06
CA LEU A 17 -17.88 24.29 -4.50
C LEU A 17 -17.64 25.70 -5.06
N ASP A 18 -18.07 25.99 -6.29
CA ASP A 18 -17.95 27.31 -6.94
C ASP A 18 -18.72 28.42 -6.20
N ALA A 19 -19.73 28.06 -5.41
CA ALA A 19 -20.49 29.00 -4.59
C ALA A 19 -19.79 29.37 -3.26
N LEU A 20 -18.70 28.69 -2.90
CA LEU A 20 -17.97 28.95 -1.65
C LEU A 20 -17.02 30.13 -1.82
N SER A 21 -16.85 30.92 -0.74
CA SER A 21 -15.74 31.87 -0.67
C SER A 21 -14.40 31.12 -0.61
N ASN A 22 -13.31 31.78 -1.01
CA ASN A 22 -11.97 31.19 -0.95
C ASN A 22 -11.61 30.65 0.45
N GLU A 23 -11.99 31.38 1.51
CA GLU A 23 -11.76 30.95 2.89
C GLU A 23 -12.62 29.73 3.24
N ALA A 24 -13.90 29.72 2.84
CA ALA A 24 -14.77 28.57 3.08
C ALA A 24 -14.29 27.32 2.33
N LEU A 25 -13.79 27.47 1.10
CA LEU A 25 -13.19 26.39 0.32
C LEU A 25 -11.92 25.84 0.99
N TRP A 26 -11.05 26.73 1.51
CA TRP A 26 -9.86 26.34 2.24
C TRP A 26 -10.19 25.52 3.50
N GLN A 27 -11.10 26.02 4.34
CA GLN A 27 -11.53 25.33 5.56
C GLN A 27 -12.24 24.00 5.26
N SER A 28 -13.07 23.96 4.22
CA SER A 28 -13.71 22.74 3.73
C SER A 28 -12.67 21.71 3.30
N THR A 29 -11.62 22.13 2.59
CA THR A 29 -10.52 21.26 2.16
C THR A 29 -9.74 20.67 3.35
N LEU A 30 -9.43 21.49 4.36
CA LEU A 30 -8.78 21.02 5.58
C LEU A 30 -9.64 19.99 6.32
N THR A 31 -10.95 20.25 6.40
CA THR A 31 -11.93 19.36 7.04
C THR A 31 -12.05 18.04 6.28
N ALA A 32 -12.20 18.08 4.96
CA ALA A 32 -12.27 16.90 4.10
C ALA A 32 -11.00 16.04 4.23
N ASN A 33 -9.82 16.67 4.27
CA ASN A 33 -8.57 15.95 4.45
C ASN A 33 -8.47 15.32 5.86
N ALA A 34 -8.90 16.01 6.92
CA ALA A 34 -8.94 15.45 8.27
C ALA A 34 -9.94 14.28 8.39
N THR A 35 -11.10 14.38 7.75
CA THR A 35 -12.08 13.29 7.65
C THR A 35 -11.50 12.09 6.90
N ARG A 36 -10.83 12.33 5.78
CA ARG A 36 -10.13 11.28 5.01
C ARG A 36 -9.10 10.54 5.85
N ARG A 37 -8.28 11.25 6.64
CA ARG A 37 -7.27 10.64 7.52
C ARG A 37 -7.90 9.75 8.59
N ARG A 38 -8.94 10.23 9.27
CA ARG A 38 -9.71 9.45 10.26
C ARG A 38 -10.39 8.24 9.62
N ALA A 39 -10.91 8.36 8.41
CA ALA A 39 -11.50 7.25 7.67
C ALA A 39 -10.46 6.16 7.34
N ILE A 40 -9.23 6.56 6.93
CA ILE A 40 -8.13 5.60 6.73
C ILE A 40 -7.80 4.88 8.04
N ALA A 41 -7.63 5.59 9.15
CA ALA A 41 -7.33 4.95 10.44
C ALA A 41 -8.42 3.93 10.85
N ARG A 42 -9.70 4.29 10.71
CA ARG A 42 -10.84 3.38 10.95
C ARG A 42 -10.81 2.16 10.04
N LEU A 43 -10.52 2.36 8.75
CA LEU A 43 -10.41 1.26 7.78
C LEU A 43 -9.32 0.26 8.20
N LEU A 44 -8.15 0.72 8.67
CA LEU A 44 -7.08 -0.17 9.14
C LEU A 44 -7.52 -1.02 10.33
N VAL A 45 -8.27 -0.43 11.28
CA VAL A 45 -8.84 -1.17 12.42
C VAL A 45 -9.84 -2.22 11.93
N HIS A 46 -10.74 -1.87 11.01
CA HIS A 46 -11.68 -2.83 10.44
C HIS A 46 -10.98 -4.00 9.74
N LEU A 47 -9.96 -3.70 8.93
CA LEU A 47 -9.17 -4.72 8.24
C LEU A 47 -8.47 -5.65 9.23
N ALA A 48 -7.90 -5.11 10.31
CA ALA A 48 -7.28 -5.90 11.37
C ALA A 48 -8.29 -6.87 12.03
N LEU A 49 -9.49 -6.38 12.36
CA LEU A 49 -10.55 -7.20 12.96
C LEU A 49 -11.13 -8.25 11.97
N ILE A 50 -11.24 -7.90 10.69
CA ILE A 50 -11.66 -8.83 9.62
C ILE A 50 -10.66 -9.98 9.49
N GLU A 51 -9.37 -9.69 9.60
CA GLU A 51 -8.32 -10.70 9.56
C GLU A 51 -8.31 -11.58 10.80
N GLU A 52 -8.38 -10.96 11.98
CA GLU A 52 -8.42 -11.66 13.27
C GLU A 52 -9.60 -12.64 13.36
N ARG A 53 -10.78 -12.20 12.92
CA ARG A 53 -12.00 -13.03 12.88
C ARG A 53 -12.08 -13.92 11.64
N ARG A 54 -11.08 -13.89 10.76
CA ARG A 54 -11.02 -14.63 9.50
C ARG A 54 -12.25 -14.44 8.60
N LEU A 55 -12.90 -13.27 8.68
CA LEU A 55 -14.11 -12.97 7.90
C LEU A 55 -13.85 -12.96 6.39
N HIS A 56 -12.62 -12.61 5.98
CA HIS A 56 -12.21 -12.69 4.57
C HIS A 56 -12.29 -14.12 4.03
N LEU A 57 -11.93 -15.14 4.83
CA LEU A 57 -12.04 -16.56 4.44
C LEU A 57 -13.50 -17.00 4.35
N VAL A 58 -14.33 -16.62 5.33
CA VAL A 58 -15.77 -16.92 5.33
C VAL A 58 -16.46 -16.31 4.10
N ARG A 59 -15.94 -15.19 3.59
CA ARG A 59 -16.43 -14.52 2.38
C ARG A 59 -15.74 -14.98 1.09
N GLY A 60 -14.90 -16.02 1.12
CA GLY A 60 -14.31 -16.64 -0.05
C GLY A 60 -13.08 -15.93 -0.62
N TYR A 61 -12.44 -15.05 0.14
CA TYR A 61 -11.17 -14.41 -0.25
C TYR A 61 -10.00 -15.19 0.33
N SER A 62 -8.97 -15.41 -0.48
CA SER A 62 -7.81 -16.24 -0.11
C SER A 62 -6.89 -15.58 0.92
N SER A 63 -6.97 -14.26 1.09
CA SER A 63 -6.20 -13.48 2.05
C SER A 63 -6.86 -12.11 2.28
N LEU A 64 -6.40 -11.37 3.30
CA LEU A 64 -6.82 -9.98 3.49
C LEU A 64 -6.45 -9.09 2.29
N TYR A 65 -5.31 -9.36 1.65
CA TYR A 65 -4.89 -8.68 0.43
C TYR A 65 -5.85 -8.94 -0.74
N ASP A 66 -6.25 -10.20 -0.93
CA ASP A 66 -7.23 -10.60 -1.96
C ASP A 66 -8.59 -9.92 -1.75
N LEU A 67 -9.05 -9.79 -0.49
CA LEU A 67 -10.23 -9.01 -0.12
C LEU A 67 -10.05 -7.52 -0.49
N CYS A 68 -8.92 -6.91 -0.16
CA CYS A 68 -8.66 -5.49 -0.48
C CYS A 68 -8.69 -5.24 -2.00
N MET A 69 -8.11 -6.14 -2.79
CA MET A 69 -8.06 -6.02 -4.24
C MET A 69 -9.44 -6.24 -4.90
N ARG A 70 -10.12 -7.33 -4.55
CA ARG A 70 -11.33 -7.78 -5.27
C ARG A 70 -12.62 -7.22 -4.70
N CYS A 71 -12.73 -7.06 -3.39
CA CYS A 71 -13.92 -6.54 -2.74
C CYS A 71 -13.90 -5.01 -2.63
N LEU A 72 -12.76 -4.46 -2.18
CA LEU A 72 -12.62 -3.02 -1.93
C LEU A 72 -12.08 -2.25 -3.14
N GLY A 73 -11.75 -2.94 -4.24
CA GLY A 73 -11.31 -2.31 -5.49
C GLY A 73 -9.99 -1.53 -5.38
N MET A 74 -9.16 -1.84 -4.38
CA MET A 74 -7.88 -1.15 -4.18
C MET A 74 -6.88 -1.52 -5.27
N SER A 75 -5.97 -0.60 -5.61
CA SER A 75 -4.79 -0.96 -6.38
C SER A 75 -3.82 -1.78 -5.54
N GLU A 76 -2.92 -2.53 -6.18
CA GLU A 76 -1.91 -3.37 -5.50
C GLU A 76 -1.12 -2.60 -4.43
N GLY A 77 -0.63 -1.40 -4.79
CA GLY A 77 0.09 -0.56 -3.85
C GLY A 77 -0.78 -0.05 -2.68
N GLN A 78 -2.07 0.21 -2.92
CA GLN A 78 -3.00 0.57 -1.85
C GLN A 78 -3.28 -0.63 -0.94
N ALA A 79 -3.60 -1.79 -1.51
CA ALA A 79 -3.86 -3.02 -0.77
C ALA A 79 -2.65 -3.42 0.10
N HIS A 80 -1.44 -3.41 -0.45
CA HIS A 80 -0.22 -3.74 0.30
C HIS A 80 -0.05 -2.82 1.53
N ARG A 81 -0.22 -1.50 1.35
CA ARG A 81 -0.09 -0.55 2.45
C ARG A 81 -1.21 -0.68 3.48
N SER A 82 -2.45 -0.90 3.03
CA SER A 82 -3.59 -1.11 3.91
C SER A 82 -3.44 -2.36 4.76
N VAL A 83 -2.99 -3.48 4.18
CA VAL A 83 -2.70 -4.71 4.92
C VAL A 83 -1.55 -4.49 5.92
N SER A 84 -0.45 -3.88 5.47
CA SER A 84 0.68 -3.54 6.36
C SER A 84 0.24 -2.64 7.53
N GLY A 85 -0.62 -1.67 7.25
CA GLY A 85 -1.18 -0.76 8.25
C GLY A 85 -2.15 -1.45 9.20
N ALA A 86 -2.96 -2.40 8.72
CA ALA A 86 -3.84 -3.21 9.55
C ALA A 86 -3.05 -4.11 10.51
N HIS A 87 -1.95 -4.70 10.06
CA HIS A 87 -1.05 -5.45 10.92
C HIS A 87 -0.42 -4.55 12.00
N ALA A 88 0.05 -3.36 11.60
CA ALA A 88 0.61 -2.39 12.54
C ALA A 88 -0.41 -1.88 13.56
N ALA A 89 -1.67 -1.69 13.14
CA ALA A 89 -2.77 -1.19 13.94
C ALA A 89 -2.99 -2.01 15.22
N LYS A 90 -2.79 -3.32 15.13
CA LYS A 90 -2.96 -4.25 16.27
C LYS A 90 -1.85 -4.11 17.31
N THR A 91 -0.62 -3.86 16.85
CA THR A 91 0.57 -3.86 17.71
C THR A 91 0.94 -2.47 18.22
N TYR A 92 0.68 -1.43 17.42
CA TYR A 92 1.12 -0.06 17.68
C TYR A 92 -0.05 0.93 17.56
N PRO A 93 -0.95 1.01 18.56
CA PRO A 93 -2.10 1.92 18.54
C PRO A 93 -1.72 3.39 18.32
N LEU A 94 -0.57 3.82 18.84
CA LEU A 94 -0.02 5.16 18.62
C LEU A 94 0.13 5.51 17.13
N ALA A 95 0.48 4.53 16.28
CA ALA A 95 0.59 4.77 14.84
C ALA A 95 -0.77 5.10 14.20
N LEU A 96 -1.87 4.55 14.70
CA LEU A 96 -3.22 4.87 14.24
C LEU A 96 -3.63 6.28 14.63
N GLU A 97 -3.36 6.69 15.86
CA GLU A 97 -3.62 8.05 16.35
C GLU A 97 -2.86 9.07 15.50
N MET A 98 -1.57 8.80 15.24
CA MET A 98 -0.76 9.64 14.36
C MET A 98 -1.30 9.71 12.93
N ILE A 99 -1.88 8.63 12.40
CA ILE A 99 -2.56 8.64 11.10
C ILE A 99 -3.82 9.50 11.15
N ALA A 100 -4.66 9.32 12.18
CA ALA A 100 -5.92 10.02 12.34
C ALA A 100 -5.71 11.54 12.42
N ASP A 101 -4.72 11.99 13.20
CA ASP A 101 -4.41 13.41 13.38
C ASP A 101 -3.63 13.98 12.20
N GLY A 102 -2.89 13.14 11.47
CA GLY A 102 -2.11 13.50 10.29
C GLY A 102 -0.62 13.73 10.54
N ARG A 103 -0.13 13.32 11.70
CA ARG A 103 1.31 13.27 12.00
C ARG A 103 2.02 12.13 11.24
N LEU A 104 1.30 11.11 10.79
CA LEU A 104 1.86 10.02 9.99
C LEU A 104 0.95 9.71 8.80
N HIS A 105 1.51 9.54 7.60
CA HIS A 105 0.74 9.08 6.45
C HIS A 105 0.88 7.56 6.26
N LEU A 106 -0.13 6.89 5.70
CA LEU A 106 -0.15 5.42 5.53
C LEU A 106 1.08 4.86 4.79
N THR A 107 1.60 5.58 3.79
CA THR A 107 2.85 5.21 3.11
C THR A 107 4.05 5.18 4.04
N GLY A 108 4.12 6.08 5.01
CA GLY A 108 5.22 6.20 5.96
C GLY A 108 5.17 5.03 6.94
N LEU A 109 3.98 4.73 7.46
CA LEU A 109 3.75 3.54 8.26
C LEU A 109 4.20 2.26 7.55
N SER A 110 3.84 2.09 6.27
CA SER A 110 4.24 0.91 5.49
C SER A 110 5.75 0.77 5.28
N LEU A 111 6.51 1.87 5.35
CA LEU A 111 7.97 1.85 5.24
C LEU A 111 8.64 1.46 6.56
N ILE A 112 8.09 1.92 7.69
CA ILE A 112 8.69 1.73 9.01
C ILE A 112 8.23 0.44 9.70
N VAL A 113 7.04 -0.09 9.36
CA VAL A 113 6.39 -1.17 10.13
C VAL A 113 7.28 -2.39 10.35
N LYS A 114 8.08 -2.79 9.36
CA LYS A 114 8.99 -3.95 9.45
C LYS A 114 10.17 -3.74 10.41
N ARG A 115 10.37 -2.52 10.88
CA ARG A 115 11.47 -2.11 11.77
C ARG A 115 10.98 -1.64 13.14
N LEU A 116 9.66 -1.55 13.33
CA LEU A 116 9.07 -1.26 14.63
C LEU A 116 9.21 -2.48 15.54
N THR A 117 9.68 -2.25 16.75
CA THR A 117 9.76 -3.23 17.84
C THR A 117 9.13 -2.65 19.11
N ALA A 118 8.89 -3.49 20.11
CA ALA A 118 8.33 -3.06 21.39
C ALA A 118 9.21 -2.00 22.08
N GLU A 119 10.52 -2.01 21.84
CA GLU A 119 11.50 -1.11 22.46
C GLU A 119 11.65 0.20 21.70
N ASN A 120 11.50 0.20 20.37
CA ASN A 120 11.86 1.35 19.53
C ASN A 120 10.65 2.14 19.00
N HIS A 121 9.44 1.56 19.03
CA HIS A 121 8.31 2.06 18.26
C HIS A 121 7.97 3.53 18.56
N ALA A 122 7.92 3.92 19.83
CA ALA A 122 7.56 5.28 20.22
C ALA A 122 8.54 6.33 19.68
N ARG A 123 9.85 6.09 19.86
CA ARG A 123 10.90 6.99 19.39
C ARG A 123 10.97 7.05 17.87
N LEU A 124 10.87 5.91 17.18
CA LEU A 124 10.89 5.89 15.72
C LEU A 124 9.64 6.59 15.15
N LEU A 125 8.47 6.41 15.77
CA LEU A 125 7.23 7.09 15.37
C LEU A 125 7.32 8.61 15.54
N GLU A 126 7.87 9.07 16.67
CA GLU A 126 8.14 10.50 16.91
C GLU A 126 9.10 11.07 15.86
N ASP A 127 10.20 10.35 15.57
CA ASP A 127 11.19 10.79 14.59
C ASP A 127 10.63 10.91 13.18
N VAL A 128 9.60 10.15 12.81
CA VAL A 128 8.96 10.23 11.47
C VAL A 128 7.72 11.12 11.44
N ALA A 129 7.32 11.71 12.56
CA ALA A 129 6.14 12.56 12.65
C ALA A 129 6.28 13.80 11.75
N GLY A 130 5.24 14.09 10.96
CA GLY A 130 5.16 15.25 10.07
C GLY A 130 6.10 15.20 8.85
N ARG A 131 6.83 14.09 8.66
CA ARG A 131 7.85 13.98 7.62
C ARG A 131 7.29 13.50 6.29
N THR A 132 7.92 13.92 5.19
CA THR A 132 7.62 13.39 3.86
C THR A 132 8.16 11.97 3.72
N LYS A 133 7.71 11.24 2.70
CA LYS A 133 8.28 9.93 2.35
C LYS A 133 9.81 9.96 2.22
N ALA A 134 10.36 10.99 1.57
CA ALA A 134 11.80 11.11 1.35
C ALA A 134 12.55 11.29 2.69
N ASP A 135 12.04 12.17 3.54
CA ASP A 135 12.61 12.40 4.87
C ASP A 135 12.54 11.16 5.76
N ILE A 136 11.44 10.39 5.68
CA ILE A 136 11.30 9.11 6.39
C ILE A 136 12.38 8.12 5.95
N LEU A 137 12.69 8.04 4.66
CA LEU A 137 13.77 7.18 4.17
C LEU A 137 15.14 7.61 4.70
N ILE A 138 15.38 8.92 4.85
CA ILE A 138 16.60 9.46 5.47
C ILE A 138 16.67 9.09 6.96
N VAL A 139 15.57 9.24 7.71
CA VAL A 139 15.48 8.80 9.11
C VAL A 139 15.79 7.32 9.23
N LEU A 140 15.17 6.48 8.38
CA LEU A 140 15.41 5.04 8.37
C LEU A 140 16.86 4.67 8.06
N ALA A 141 17.52 5.38 7.13
CA ALA A 141 18.93 5.15 6.82
C ALA A 141 19.85 5.48 8.01
N ARG A 142 19.52 6.52 8.80
CA ARG A 142 20.26 6.88 10.02
C ARG A 142 20.08 5.87 11.14
N TRP A 143 18.85 5.41 11.35
CA TRP A 143 18.51 4.43 12.38
C TRP A 143 19.04 3.03 12.06
N PHE A 144 19.04 2.66 10.78
CA PHE A 144 19.39 1.32 10.31
C PHE A 144 20.41 1.43 9.17
N PRO A 145 21.65 1.85 9.47
CA PRO A 145 22.69 1.96 8.46
C PRO A 145 22.93 0.60 7.81
N LYS A 146 23.00 0.57 6.48
CA LYS A 146 23.45 -0.63 5.77
C LYS A 146 24.97 -0.74 5.97
N PRO A 147 25.49 -1.93 6.24
CA PRO A 147 26.93 -2.13 6.23
C PRO A 147 27.48 -1.77 4.85
N ASP A 148 28.65 -1.11 4.81
CA ASP A 148 29.33 -0.81 3.56
C ASP A 148 29.58 -2.11 2.80
N VAL A 149 29.18 -2.11 1.53
CA VAL A 149 29.48 -3.22 0.63
C VAL A 149 30.88 -2.95 0.07
N PRO A 150 31.83 -3.89 0.16
CA PRO A 150 33.15 -3.69 -0.42
C PRO A 150 33.04 -3.34 -1.91
N ASP A 151 33.74 -2.28 -2.33
CA ASP A 151 33.81 -1.91 -3.74
C ASP A 151 34.39 -3.07 -4.56
N ARG A 152 33.55 -3.67 -5.41
CA ARG A 152 34.00 -4.61 -6.43
C ARG A 152 34.10 -3.87 -7.75
N VAL A 153 35.33 -3.56 -8.16
CA VAL A 153 35.62 -3.07 -9.50
C VAL A 153 35.84 -4.27 -10.41
N GLU A 154 34.82 -4.64 -11.19
CA GLU A 154 34.99 -5.57 -12.31
C GLU A 154 35.71 -4.79 -13.44
N PRO A 155 36.90 -5.21 -13.87
CA PRO A 155 37.56 -4.56 -15.00
C PRO A 155 36.69 -4.75 -16.24
N VAL A 156 36.29 -3.63 -16.85
CA VAL A 156 35.65 -3.65 -18.17
C VAL A 156 36.68 -4.19 -19.15
N SER A 157 36.54 -5.45 -19.55
CA SER A 157 37.38 -6.06 -20.56
C SER A 157 37.27 -5.26 -21.86
N GLY A 158 38.32 -4.50 -22.14
CA GLY A 158 38.47 -3.70 -23.34
C GLY A 158 38.51 -4.59 -24.59
N GLY A 159 37.60 -4.29 -25.50
CA GLY A 159 37.62 -4.55 -26.94
C GLY A 159 38.46 -5.72 -27.48
N SER A 160 37.76 -6.70 -28.02
CA SER A 160 38.19 -7.38 -29.25
C SER A 160 37.06 -7.33 -30.28
N ARG A 161 37.31 -6.61 -31.38
CA ARG A 161 36.48 -6.59 -32.60
C ARG A 161 36.40 -8.00 -33.21
N PRO A 162 35.34 -8.30 -34.00
CA PRO A 162 34.91 -9.66 -34.28
C PRO A 162 35.77 -10.33 -35.37
N SER A 163 36.21 -11.56 -35.11
CA SER A 163 36.70 -12.47 -36.15
C SER A 163 35.56 -13.34 -36.66
N GLU A 164 35.29 -13.20 -37.94
CA GLU A 164 34.33 -13.93 -38.75
C GLU A 164 34.81 -15.39 -38.99
N GLN A 165 33.83 -16.31 -39.07
CA GLN A 165 33.86 -17.67 -39.66
C GLN A 165 34.21 -18.87 -38.76
N GLY A 166 33.26 -19.82 -38.65
CA GLY A 166 33.47 -21.15 -38.06
C GLY A 166 32.19 -21.93 -37.70
N SER A 167 31.46 -22.38 -38.73
CA SER A 167 30.45 -23.47 -38.81
C SER A 167 29.86 -24.16 -37.55
N LEU A 168 28.52 -24.13 -37.52
CA LEU A 168 27.52 -25.10 -37.02
C LEU A 168 28.00 -26.52 -36.57
N SER A 169 27.56 -26.96 -35.39
CA SER A 169 26.64 -28.12 -35.25
C SER A 169 26.03 -28.23 -33.85
N LEU A 170 24.84 -28.83 -33.82
CA LEU A 170 23.81 -28.84 -32.79
C LEU A 170 24.12 -29.85 -31.69
N ASP A 171 23.88 -29.50 -30.42
CA ASP A 171 23.00 -30.30 -29.55
C ASP A 171 22.71 -29.65 -28.19
N GLY A 172 21.49 -29.85 -27.70
CA GLY A 172 21.20 -29.84 -26.26
C GLY A 172 20.59 -28.58 -25.63
N GLY A 173 19.26 -28.50 -25.64
CA GLY A 173 18.53 -28.07 -24.42
C GLY A 173 18.19 -26.59 -24.26
N SER A 174 17.39 -26.01 -25.15
CA SER A 174 16.73 -24.72 -24.91
C SER A 174 15.64 -24.83 -23.84
N ARG A 175 15.97 -24.62 -22.56
CA ARG A 175 14.99 -24.16 -21.57
C ARG A 175 14.73 -22.67 -21.79
N ARG A 176 13.75 -22.36 -22.63
CA ARG A 176 13.12 -21.04 -22.61
C ARG A 176 12.36 -20.94 -21.30
N LEU A 177 12.81 -20.05 -20.41
CA LEU A 177 11.88 -19.41 -19.48
C LEU A 177 10.95 -18.57 -20.35
N SER A 178 9.85 -19.19 -20.76
CA SER A 178 8.67 -18.51 -21.24
C SER A 178 8.34 -17.43 -20.21
N ALA A 179 8.51 -16.16 -20.59
CA ALA A 179 7.84 -15.05 -19.94
C ALA A 179 6.38 -15.47 -19.84
N ALA A 180 5.94 -15.82 -18.63
CA ALA A 180 4.56 -16.15 -18.36
C ALA A 180 3.77 -14.93 -18.80
N ARG A 181 3.18 -15.04 -20.00
CA ARG A 181 2.10 -14.22 -20.47
C ARG A 181 1.10 -14.26 -19.33
N TRP A 182 0.98 -13.15 -18.59
CA TRP A 182 -0.10 -12.96 -17.64
C TRP A 182 -1.38 -12.98 -18.47
N SER A 183 -1.89 -14.17 -18.71
CA SER A 183 -3.24 -14.37 -19.19
C SER A 183 -4.12 -13.85 -18.09
N ARG A 184 -4.67 -12.64 -18.30
CA ARG A 184 -5.79 -12.13 -17.49
C ARG A 184 -6.78 -13.28 -17.33
N PRO A 185 -7.06 -13.77 -16.11
CA PRO A 185 -8.19 -14.65 -15.93
C PRO A 185 -9.40 -13.87 -16.44
N SER A 186 -10.10 -14.45 -17.43
CA SER A 186 -11.36 -13.91 -17.90
C SER A 186 -12.19 -13.59 -16.67
N ALA A 187 -12.59 -12.34 -16.53
CA ALA A 187 -13.46 -11.88 -15.47
C ALA A 187 -14.80 -12.63 -15.58
N ARG A 188 -14.88 -13.83 -15.01
CA ARG A 188 -16.13 -14.27 -14.39
C ARG A 188 -16.29 -13.33 -13.22
N ARG A 189 -17.02 -12.23 -13.47
CA ARG A 189 -17.69 -11.47 -12.43
C ARG A 189 -18.39 -12.51 -11.55
N PRO A 190 -17.97 -12.77 -10.29
CA PRO A 190 -18.90 -13.37 -9.36
C PRO A 190 -20.06 -12.38 -9.30
N ASN A 191 -21.27 -12.92 -9.40
CA ASN A 191 -22.52 -12.17 -9.49
C ASN A 191 -22.50 -10.90 -8.65
N ALA A 192 -23.06 -9.84 -9.25
CA ALA A 192 -23.53 -8.68 -8.52
C ALA A 192 -24.05 -9.10 -7.15
N CYS A 193 -23.60 -8.37 -6.12
CA CYS A 193 -23.99 -8.52 -4.73
C CYS A 193 -25.51 -8.75 -4.59
N LEU A 194 -25.94 -10.00 -4.67
CA LEU A 194 -27.28 -10.44 -4.32
C LEU A 194 -27.19 -10.87 -2.87
N TRP A 195 -27.40 -9.88 -2.00
CA TRP A 195 -27.59 -10.08 -0.59
C TRP A 195 -29.04 -10.53 -0.43
N THR A 196 -29.24 -11.82 -0.21
CA THR A 196 -30.47 -12.33 0.41
C THR A 196 -30.08 -13.18 1.60
N SER A 197 -30.84 -12.94 2.67
CA SER A 197 -30.73 -13.43 4.04
C SER A 197 -30.57 -14.93 4.20
#